data_AF-A0A5P9P8L2-F1
#
_entry.id   AF-A0A5P9P8L2-F1
#
_cell.length_a   1.000
_cell.length_b   1.000
_cell.length_c   1.000
_cell.angle_alpha   90.00
_cell.angle_beta   90.00
_cell.angle_gamma   90.00
#
_symmetry.space_group_name_H-M   'P 1'
#
loop_
_entity.id
_entity.type
_entity.pdbx_description
1 polymer ?
#
loop_
_entity_poly.entity_id
_entity_poly.type
_entity_poly.pdbx_seq_one_letter_code
_entity_poly.pdbx_strand_id
1 'polypeptide(L)'
;MTSIRDLLGESLAIGERFRLTLEECDGQLVAAHPHDASPMDIAVVEGLERLEDRPPTEPVEIELLGRVVDGRIAGRVVAAGREQND
;
A
#
# COMPACT_ATOMS: atom_id res chain seq x y z
N MET A 1 -8.71 -27.64 3.27
CA MET A 1 -9.16 -27.13 1.98
C MET A 1 -8.86 -25.65 1.97
N THR A 2 -7.74 -25.23 1.40
CA THR A 2 -7.40 -23.82 1.22
C THR A 2 -7.99 -23.35 -0.12
N SER A 3 -8.86 -22.35 -0.07
CA SER A 3 -9.42 -21.73 -1.27
C SER A 3 -8.33 -20.90 -1.97
N ILE A 4 -8.44 -20.67 -3.29
CA ILE A 4 -7.57 -19.72 -4.00
C ILE A 4 -7.64 -18.31 -3.36
N ARG A 5 -8.76 -17.95 -2.73
CA ARG A 5 -8.88 -16.74 -1.91
C ARG A 5 -8.00 -16.77 -0.65
N ASP A 6 -7.82 -17.92 -0.02
CA ASP A 6 -6.98 -18.05 1.18
C ASP A 6 -5.49 -18.02 0.82
N LEU A 7 -5.12 -18.64 -0.30
CA LEU A 7 -3.75 -18.61 -0.83
C LEU A 7 -3.32 -17.21 -1.28
N LEU A 8 -4.24 -16.42 -1.84
CA LEU A 8 -3.99 -15.01 -2.15
C LEU A 8 -3.95 -14.16 -0.87
N GLY A 9 -4.80 -14.45 0.13
CA GLY A 9 -4.80 -13.73 1.42
C GLY A 9 -3.47 -13.82 2.17
N GLU A 10 -2.86 -15.00 2.24
CA GLU A 10 -1.54 -15.20 2.85
C GLU A 10 -0.39 -14.67 1.98
N SER A 11 -0.54 -14.65 0.66
CA SER A 11 0.51 -14.16 -0.26
C SER A 11 0.51 -12.64 -0.45
N LEU A 12 -0.59 -11.95 -0.13
CA LEU A 12 -0.76 -10.51 -0.32
C LEU A 12 -0.63 -9.72 0.98
N ALA A 13 -0.32 -10.38 2.11
CA ALA A 13 -0.11 -9.75 3.42
C ALA A 13 -1.24 -8.77 3.82
N ILE A 14 -2.50 -9.18 3.57
CA ILE A 14 -3.67 -8.33 3.85
C ILE A 14 -3.79 -8.05 5.34
N GLY A 15 -3.96 -6.78 5.70
CA GLY A 15 -4.01 -6.30 7.08
C GLY A 15 -2.62 -6.04 7.68
N GLU A 16 -1.55 -6.38 6.98
CA GLU A 16 -0.20 -6.00 7.38
C GLU A 16 0.14 -4.57 6.95
N ARG A 17 1.12 -3.99 7.64
CA ARG A 17 1.57 -2.62 7.45
C ARG A 17 3.01 -2.61 6.98
N PHE A 18 3.27 -1.85 5.93
CA PHE A 18 4.59 -1.72 5.34
C PHE A 18 4.95 -0.25 5.18
N ARG A 19 6.23 0.05 5.37
CA ARG A 19 6.77 1.37 5.07
C ARG A 19 7.23 1.39 3.63
N LEU A 20 6.51 2.10 2.77
CA LEU A 20 6.68 2.08 1.32
C LEU A 20 6.87 3.50 0.77
N THR A 21 7.74 3.63 -0.23
CA THR A 21 7.83 4.85 -1.03
C THR A 21 6.66 4.88 -2.02
N LEU A 22 6.00 6.03 -2.11
CA LEU A 22 4.92 6.23 -3.07
C LEU A 22 5.41 6.96 -4.30
N GLU A 23 4.93 6.51 -5.45
CA GLU A 23 5.11 7.16 -6.74
C GLU A 23 3.75 7.53 -7.30
N GLU A 24 3.70 8.58 -8.12
CA GLU A 24 2.47 8.95 -8.83
C GLU A 24 2.46 8.28 -10.20
N CYS A 25 1.42 7.50 -10.48
CA CYS A 25 1.19 6.84 -11.75
C CYS A 25 -0.26 7.11 -12.19
N ASP A 26 -0.44 7.75 -13.35
CA ASP A 26 -1.76 8.10 -13.91
C ASP A 26 -2.67 8.89 -12.94
N GLY A 27 -2.08 9.75 -12.10
CA GLY A 27 -2.80 10.54 -11.09
C GLY A 27 -3.19 9.76 -9.83
N GLN A 28 -2.72 8.51 -9.70
CA GLN A 28 -2.90 7.65 -8.52
C GLN A 28 -1.56 7.42 -7.82
N LEU A 29 -1.56 7.44 -6.48
CA LEU A 29 -0.37 7.05 -5.73
C LEU A 29 -0.27 5.53 -5.68
N VAL A 30 0.88 5.02 -6.12
CA VAL A 30 1.20 3.60 -6.18
C VAL A 30 2.49 3.31 -5.43
N ALA A 31 2.64 2.08 -4.94
CA ALA A 31 3.87 1.58 -4.36
C ALA A 31 4.18 0.20 -4.91
N ALA A 32 5.46 -0.09 -5.08
CA ALA A 32 5.93 -1.44 -5.33
C ALA A 32 5.56 -2.35 -4.14
N HIS A 33 5.19 -3.59 -4.45
CA HIS A 33 4.90 -4.57 -3.41
C HIS A 33 6.17 -4.98 -2.67
N PRO A 34 6.16 -5.07 -1.32
CA PRO A 34 7.36 -5.43 -0.54
C PRO A 34 7.84 -6.85 -0.83
N HIS A 35 6.95 -7.74 -1.27
CA HIS A 35 7.33 -9.04 -1.79
C HIS A 35 7.62 -8.96 -3.29
N ASP A 36 8.88 -9.11 -3.65
CA ASP A 36 9.42 -9.09 -5.03
C ASP A 36 8.79 -10.16 -5.94
N ALA A 37 8.20 -11.21 -5.36
CA ALA A 37 7.46 -12.24 -6.08
C ALA A 37 5.99 -11.86 -6.38
N SER A 38 5.48 -10.75 -5.83
CA SER A 38 4.11 -10.32 -6.07
C SER A 38 4.00 -9.67 -7.45
N PRO A 39 3.11 -10.17 -8.33
CA PRO A 39 2.91 -9.58 -9.65
C PRO A 39 2.08 -8.28 -9.61
N MET A 40 1.64 -7.82 -8.44
CA MET A 40 0.72 -6.69 -8.28
C MET A 40 1.32 -5.60 -7.39
N ASP A 41 1.39 -4.39 -7.92
CA ASP A 41 1.67 -3.17 -7.16
C ASP A 41 0.51 -2.82 -6.22
N ILE A 42 0.77 -1.87 -5.34
CA ILE A 42 -0.17 -1.36 -4.34
C ILE A 42 -0.69 -0.01 -4.82
N ALA A 43 -2.00 0.19 -4.81
CA ALA A 43 -2.67 1.45 -5.11
C ALA A 43 -3.22 2.07 -3.83
N VAL A 44 -2.78 3.28 -3.49
CA VAL A 44 -3.26 3.97 -2.29
C VAL A 44 -4.59 4.66 -2.59
N VAL A 45 -5.63 4.22 -1.89
CA VAL A 45 -7.01 4.67 -2.14
C VAL A 45 -7.67 5.29 -0.91
N GLU A 46 -7.07 5.13 0.27
CA GLU A 46 -7.57 5.66 1.54
C GLU A 46 -6.44 6.31 2.35
N GLY A 47 -6.77 7.23 3.25
CA GLY A 47 -5.79 7.88 4.13
C GLY A 47 -4.94 8.96 3.45
N LEU A 48 -5.22 9.27 2.19
CA LEU A 48 -4.47 10.24 1.39
C LEU A 48 -4.54 11.67 1.94
N GLU A 49 -5.49 11.96 2.82
CA GLU A 49 -5.61 13.21 3.57
C GLU A 49 -4.55 13.38 4.67
N ARG A 50 -3.86 12.29 5.03
CA ARG A 50 -2.76 12.30 6.01
C ARG A 50 -1.42 12.68 5.39
N LEU A 51 -1.33 12.65 4.06
CA LEU A 51 -0.12 13.00 3.33
C LEU A 51 -0.03 14.52 3.20
N GLU A 52 1.12 15.07 3.58
CA GLU A 52 1.42 16.50 3.42
C GLU A 52 1.67 16.84 1.94
N ASP A 53 2.32 15.93 1.21
CA ASP A 53 2.65 16.05 -0.22
C ASP A 53 2.10 14.87 -1.05
N ARG A 54 1.87 15.10 -2.36
CA ARG A 54 1.54 14.05 -3.32
C ARG A 54 2.40 14.17 -4.59
N PRO A 55 3.32 13.21 -4.85
CA PRO A 55 3.71 12.10 -3.97
C PRO A 55 4.51 12.58 -2.74
N PRO A 56 4.44 11.86 -1.60
CA PRO A 56 5.31 12.12 -0.46
C PRO A 56 6.78 11.85 -0.81
N THR A 57 7.68 12.66 -0.27
CA THR A 57 9.13 12.49 -0.45
C THR A 57 9.73 11.44 0.49
N GLU A 58 9.10 11.21 1.64
CA GLU A 58 9.50 10.18 2.60
C GLU A 58 8.63 8.92 2.49
N PRO A 59 9.18 7.73 2.79
CA PRO A 59 8.40 6.50 2.86
C PRO A 59 7.31 6.59 3.93
N VAL A 60 6.09 6.18 3.57
CA VAL A 60 4.88 6.25 4.41
C VAL A 60 4.43 4.86 4.82
N GLU A 61 3.74 4.76 5.95
CA GLU A 61 3.21 3.49 6.43
C GLU A 61 1.83 3.22 5.80
N ILE A 62 1.72 2.05 5.17
CA ILE A 62 0.55 1.63 4.39
C ILE A 62 0.06 0.29 4.87
N GLU A 63 -1.23 0.21 5.15
CA GLU A 63 -1.94 -1.04 5.42
C GLU A 63 -2.54 -1.60 4.13
N LEU A 64 -2.26 -2.88 3.84
CA LEU A 64 -2.84 -3.55 2.67
C LEU A 64 -4.29 -3.99 2.95
N LEU A 65 -5.20 -3.58 2.08
CA LEU A 65 -6.62 -3.87 2.18
C LEU A 65 -6.96 -5.12 1.37
N GLY A 66 -7.93 -5.90 1.85
CA GLY A 66 -8.39 -7.15 1.22
C GLY A 66 -9.22 -6.96 -0.06
N ARG A 67 -8.90 -5.95 -0.88
CA ARG A 67 -9.56 -5.66 -2.16
C ARG A 67 -8.54 -5.18 -3.20
N VAL A 68 -8.88 -5.38 -4.47
CA VAL A 68 -8.09 -4.95 -5.62
C VAL A 68 -8.81 -3.81 -6.34
N VAL A 69 -8.07 -2.78 -6.74
CA VAL A 69 -8.55 -1.61 -7.50
C VAL A 69 -7.62 -1.44 -8.70
N ASP A 70 -8.19 -1.36 -9.90
CA ASP A 70 -7.44 -1.18 -11.15
C ASP A 70 -6.27 -2.18 -11.35
N GLY A 71 -6.47 -3.42 -10.90
CA GLY A 71 -5.45 -4.49 -10.99
C GLY A 71 -4.34 -4.40 -9.94
N ARG A 72 -4.43 -3.48 -8.97
CA ARG A 72 -3.48 -3.27 -7.87
C ARG A 72 -4.12 -3.58 -6.52
N ILE A 73 -3.33 -3.99 -5.54
CA ILE A 73 -3.81 -4.20 -4.17
C ILE A 73 -4.16 -2.84 -3.58
N ALA A 74 -5.35 -2.67 -3.02
CA ALA A 74 -5.70 -1.43 -2.38
C ALA A 74 -4.89 -1.23 -1.08
N GLY A 75 -4.31 -0.06 -0.89
CA GLY A 75 -3.59 0.35 0.30
C GLY A 75 -4.24 1.55 0.99
N ARG A 76 -4.07 1.64 2.30
CA ARG A 76 -4.48 2.77 3.12
C ARG A 76 -3.28 3.38 3.83
N VAL A 77 -3.11 4.70 3.75
CA VAL A 77 -2.10 5.41 4.56
C VAL A 77 -2.53 5.39 6.02
N VAL A 78 -1.67 4.84 6.87
CA VAL A 78 -1.87 4.82 8.33
C VAL A 78 -0.98 5.85 9.02
N ALA A 79 0.21 6.12 8.49
CA ALA A 79 1.09 7.20 8.96
C ALA A 79 1.85 7.83 7.79
N ALA A 80 1.91 9.16 7.74
CA ALA A 80 2.82 9.88 6.84
C ALA A 80 4.24 9.81 7.41
N GLY A 81 5.25 9.74 6.54
CA GLY A 81 6.66 9.66 6.91
C GLY A 81 7.11 10.89 7.68
N ARG A 82 6.89 10.84 9.00
CA ARG A 82 7.49 11.65 10.07
C ARG A 82 6.98 11.06 11.38
N GLU A 83 7.75 10.15 11.97
CA GLU A 83 7.76 10.10 13.42
C GLU A 83 8.43 11.41 13.87
N GLN A 84 7.62 12.44 14.13
CA GLN A 84 8.09 13.61 14.89
C GLN A 84 8.41 13.13 16.31
N ASN A 85 9.64 12.67 16.52
CA ASN A 85 10.27 12.84 17.82
C ASN A 85 10.80 14.27 17.87
N ASP A 86 10.00 15.16 18.46
CA ASP A 86 10.45 16.42 19.06
C ASP A 86 11.43 16.13 20.23
#